data_AF-A0AA92YUP3-F1
#
_entry.id   AF-A0AA92YUP3-F1
#
_cell.length_a   1.000
_cell.length_b   1.000
_cell.length_c   1.000
_cell.angle_alpha   90.00
_cell.angle_beta   90.00
_cell.angle_gamma   90.00
#
_symmetry.space_group_name_H-M   'P 1'
#
loop_
_entity.id
_entity.type
_entity.pdbx_description
1 polymer ?
#
loop_
_entity_poly.entity_id
_entity_poly.type
_entity_poly.pdbx_seq_one_letter_code
_entity_poly.pdbx_strand_id
1 'polypeptide(L)' 'MESLHSNYVKRTQKDYSLSFKLQVVQEIEQGLLTRTQALDKYGIQARSTIRTWLKKYGKFDYDFSVNR' A
#
# COMPACT_ATOMS: atom_id res chain seq x y z
N MET A 1 16.20 16.41 -27.50
CA MET A 1 16.18 15.27 -26.56
C MET A 1 15.13 15.59 -25.52
N GLU A 2 13.97 14.95 -25.63
CA GLU A 2 12.81 15.23 -24.76
C GLU A 2 13.10 14.80 -23.33
N SER A 3 13.18 15.77 -22.44
CA SER A 3 13.25 15.54 -21.00
C SER A 3 11.88 15.01 -20.56
N LEU A 4 11.77 13.70 -20.38
CA LEU A 4 10.63 13.07 -19.72
C LEU A 4 10.52 13.69 -18.32
N HIS A 5 9.64 14.69 -18.21
CA HIS A 5 9.20 15.23 -16.93
C HIS A 5 8.46 14.11 -16.22
N SER A 6 9.21 13.29 -15.48
CA SER A 6 8.64 12.37 -14.52
C SER A 6 7.77 13.23 -13.62
N ASN A 7 6.45 13.07 -13.70
CA ASN A 7 5.45 13.64 -12.79
C ASN A 7 5.65 13.04 -11.40
N TYR A 8 6.85 13.22 -10.84
CA TYR A 8 7.24 12.77 -9.53
C TYR A 8 6.55 13.70 -8.54
N VAL A 9 5.33 13.32 -8.18
CA VAL A 9 4.62 13.94 -7.07
C VAL A 9 5.43 13.66 -5.82
N LYS A 10 6.03 14.70 -5.23
CA LYS A 10 6.75 14.60 -3.97
C LYS A 10 5.85 13.91 -2.95
N ARG A 11 6.32 12.79 -2.40
CA ARG A 11 5.59 12.07 -1.35
C ARG A 11 5.56 12.94 -0.11
N THR A 12 4.41 13.54 0.18
CA THR A 12 4.17 14.16 1.48
C THR A 12 3.98 13.08 2.53
N GLN A 13 4.48 13.32 3.74
CA GLN A 13 4.22 12.41 4.85
C GLN A 13 2.73 12.48 5.18
N LYS A 14 2.01 11.37 4.94
CA LYS A 14 0.62 11.20 5.36
C LYS A 14 0.61 10.30 6.58
N ASP A 15 0.15 10.85 7.71
CA ASP A 15 -0.11 10.05 8.90
C ASP A 15 -1.43 9.33 8.74
N TYR A 16 -1.33 8.03 8.46
CA TYR A 16 -2.49 7.14 8.45
C TYR A 16 -2.72 6.61 9.87
N SER A 17 -3.90 6.87 10.42
CA SER A 17 -4.33 6.36 11.73
C SER A 17 -4.29 4.84 11.79
N LEU A 18 -4.09 4.28 12.99
CA LEU A 18 -4.04 2.82 13.17
C LEU A 18 -5.34 2.14 12.71
N SER A 19 -6.50 2.69 13.07
CA SER A 19 -7.82 2.20 12.65
C SER A 19 -7.94 2.11 11.12
N PHE A 20 -7.47 3.13 10.41
CA PHE A 20 -7.47 3.16 8.95
C PHE A 20 -6.58 2.06 8.36
N LYS A 21 -5.37 1.88 8.90
CA LYS A 21 -4.44 0.82 8.47
C LYS A 21 -5.09 -0.56 8.61
N LEU A 22 -5.75 -0.80 9.75
CA LEU A 22 -6.44 -2.06 10.04
C LEU A 22 -7.63 -2.29 9.11
N GLN A 23 -8.46 -1.26 8.87
CA GLN A 23 -9.59 -1.36 7.95
C GLN A 23 -9.15 -1.77 6.54
N VAL A 24 -8.11 -1.12 6.01
CA VAL A 24 -7.57 -1.43 4.68
C VAL A 24 -7.01 -2.84 4.62
N VAL A 25 -6.30 -3.29 5.66
CA VAL A 25 -5.77 -4.66 5.76
C VAL A 25 -6.92 -5.67 5.78
N GLN A 26 -7.95 -5.44 6.58
CA GLN A 26 -9.10 -6.33 6.71
C GLN A 26 -9.86 -6.49 5.39
N GLU A 27 -10.16 -5.40 4.67
CA GLU A 27 -10.84 -5.51 3.37
C GLU A 27 -10.03 -6.28 2.33
N ILE A 28 -8.69 -6.15 2.37
CA ILE A 28 -7.80 -6.88 1.47
C ILE A 28 -7.77 -8.37 1.84
N GLU A 29 -7.70 -8.70 3.13
CA GLU A 29 -7.70 -10.08 3.62
C GLU A 29 -9.03 -10.79 3.39
N GLN A 30 -10.14 -10.05 3.46
CA GLN A 30 -11.47 -10.54 3.10
C GLN A 30 -11.65 -10.73 1.57
N GLY A 31 -10.70 -10.29 0.76
CA GLY A 31 -10.78 -10.36 -0.71
C GLY A 31 -11.74 -9.34 -1.32
N LEU A 32 -12.23 -8.35 -0.55
CA LEU A 32 -13.13 -7.30 -1.03
C LEU A 32 -12.39 -6.31 -1.94
N LEU A 33 -11.10 -6.07 -1.67
CA LEU A 33 -10.26 -5.17 -2.44
C LEU A 33 -8.91 -5.80 -2.74
N THR A 34 -8.43 -5.65 -3.97
CA THR A 34 -7.01 -5.90 -4.26
C THR A 34 -6.15 -4.73 -3.79
N ARG A 35 -4.84 -4.96 -3.58
CA ARG A 35 -3.89 -3.91 -3.17
C ARG A 35 -3.89 -2.69 -4.09
N THR A 36 -4.15 -2.89 -5.39
CA THR A 36 -4.21 -1.81 -6.38
C THR A 36 -5.53 -1.04 -6.26
N GLN A 37 -6.65 -1.74 -6.04
CA GLN A 37 -7.94 -1.09 -5.80
C GLN A 37 -7.97 -0.32 -4.48
N ALA A 38 -7.39 -0.87 -3.41
CA ALA A 38 -7.26 -0.17 -2.15
C ALA A 38 -6.38 1.09 -2.29
N LEU A 39 -5.36 1.07 -3.15
CA LEU A 39 -4.54 2.24 -3.42
C LEU A 39 -5.37 3.38 -4.02
N ASP A 40 -6.15 3.05 -5.05
CA ASP A 40 -6.98 4.01 -5.77
C ASP A 40 -8.14 4.52 -4.90
N LYS A 41 -8.90 3.60 -4.29
CA LYS A 41 -10.06 3.89 -3.42
C LYS A 41 -9.69 4.79 -2.22
N TYR A 42 -8.53 4.54 -1.61
CA TYR A 42 -8.10 5.23 -0.40
C TYR A 42 -7.06 6.33 -0.64
N GLY A 43 -6.66 6.57 -1.89
CA GLY A 43 -5.66 7.59 -2.24
C GLY A 43 -4.30 7.35 -1.56
N ILE A 44 -3.93 6.07 -1.37
CA ILE A 44 -2.66 5.69 -0.75
C ILE A 44 -1.55 5.94 -1.76
N GLN A 45 -0.43 6.51 -1.32
CA GLN A 45 0.61 6.96 -2.26
C GLN A 45 1.40 5.81 -2.91
N ALA A 46 1.44 4.63 -2.28
CA ALA A 46 2.24 3.52 -2.78
C ALA A 46 1.70 2.15 -2.37
N ARG A 47 1.83 1.19 -3.29
CA ARG A 47 1.50 -0.22 -3.04
C ARG A 47 2.40 -0.83 -1.97
N SER A 48 3.65 -0.34 -1.85
CA SER A 48 4.59 -0.75 -0.80
C SER A 48 4.07 -0.41 0.59
N THR A 49 3.41 0.74 0.77
CA THR A 49 2.80 1.14 2.04
C THR A 49 1.75 0.12 2.50
N ILE A 50 0.88 -0.31 1.59
CA ILE A 50 -0.13 -1.34 1.85
C ILE A 50 0.54 -2.67 2.19
N ARG A 51 1.60 -3.06 1.45
CA ARG A 51 2.37 -4.27 1.75
C ARG A 51 3.01 -4.22 3.14
N THR A 52 3.52 -3.07 3.57
CA THR A 52 4.05 -2.88 4.93
C THR A 52 2.95 -3.03 5.98
N TRP A 53 1.75 -2.51 5.73
CA TRP A 53 0.62 -2.70 6.66
C TRP A 53 0.15 -4.14 6.72
N LEU A 54 0.07 -4.83 5.59
CA LEU A 54 -0.23 -6.26 5.54
C LEU A 54 0.83 -7.09 6.28
N LYS A 55 2.11 -6.75 6.17
CA LYS A 55 3.18 -7.45 6.90
C LYS A 55 3.12 -7.20 8.41
N LYS A 56 2.68 -6.01 8.84
CA LYS A 56 2.68 -5.62 10.25
C LYS A 56 1.38 -5.99 10.98
N TYR A 57 0.26 -5.94 10.27
CA TYR A 57 -1.09 -6.07 10.84
C TYR A 57 -1.91 -7.17 10.19
N GLY A 58 -1.46 -7.73 9.06
CA GLY A 58 -2.11 -8.86 8.43
C GLY A 58 -1.72 -10.17 9.12
N LYS A 59 -2.56 -11.17 8.91
CA LYS A 59 -2.41 -12.54 9.43
C LYS A 59 -1.64 -13.45 8.48
N PHE A 60 -1.40 -13.01 7.24
CA PHE A 60 -0.59 -13.74 6.28
C PHE A 60 0.89 -13.49 6.53
N ASP A 61 1.60 -14.51 7.02
CA ASP A 61 3.06 -14.64 6.93
C ASP A 61 3.47 -14.63 5.45
N TYR A 62 3.54 -13.44 4.87
CA TYR A 62 4.05 -13.25 3.52
C TYR A 62 5.57 -13.30 3.62
N ASP A 63 6.10 -14.51 3.78
CA ASP A 63 7.50 -14.82 3.50
C ASP A 63 7.71 -14.61 1.99
N PHE A 64 7.96 -13.36 1.63
CA PHE A 64 8.59 -13.01 0.37
C PHE A 64 10.05 -12.72 0.67
N SER A 65 10.77 -13.74 1.13
CA SER A 65 12.21 -13.86 0.90
C SER A 65 12.47 -14.30 -0.54
N VAL A 66 12.02 -13.53 -1.53
CA VAL A 66 12.43 -13.76 -2.91
C VAL A 66 13.59 -12.83 -3.23
N ASN A 67 14.77 -13.40 -3.00
CA ASN A 67 16.05 -13.26 -3.71
C ASN A 67 16.25 -12.00 -4.56
N ARG A 68 17.31 -11.25 -4.22
CA ARG A 68 18.09 -10.49 -5.18
C ARG A 68 19.50 -11.07 -5.23
#